data_AF-A0A9W7ZYB2-F1
#
_entry.id   AF-A0A9W7ZYB2-F1
#
_cell.length_a   1.000
_cell.length_b   1.000
_cell.length_c   1.000
_cell.angle_alpha   90.00
_cell.angle_beta   90.00
_cell.angle_gamma   90.00
#
_symmetry.space_group_name_H-M   'P 1'
#
loop_
_entity.id
_entity.type
_entity.pdbx_description
1 polymer ?
#
loop_
_entity_poly.entity_id
_entity_poly.type
_entity_poly.pdbx_seq_one_letter_code
_entity_poly.pdbx_strand_id
1 'polypeptide(L)'
;MIRRVVPYRAYQRSLRQAVIIKNYSTDNANINKEKEKHREFTEAEHSLIDRVIRVDHAGETAAVWIYAGQMAVLGKDKRLRELLTAKQEDHHLATFDKKVVDFRVRPTILKPVAAVGGFALGAITALMGEKSAMTCTEAVETAIGTHYDNQLRDLVKIDHPEMKELLETIALFRDQELEHLDTAVENGSRSAPFYRALSAFIGQGCKTAIWLCERV
;
A
#
# COMPACT_ATOMS: atom_id res chain seq x y z
N MET A 1 -21.06 -17.37 13.73
CA MET A 1 -21.90 -16.77 12.67
C MET A 1 -20.96 -16.16 11.64
N ILE A 2 -20.71 -16.89 10.54
CA ILE A 2 -19.71 -16.51 9.52
C ILE A 2 -20.33 -15.42 8.65
N ARG A 3 -19.83 -14.18 8.73
CA ARG A 3 -20.18 -13.13 7.75
C ARG A 3 -19.61 -13.57 6.40
N ARG A 4 -20.50 -13.83 5.44
CA ARG A 4 -20.11 -14.12 4.05
C ARG A 4 -19.35 -12.91 3.51
N VAL A 5 -18.07 -13.10 3.19
CA VAL A 5 -17.27 -12.15 2.42
C VAL A 5 -17.83 -12.17 0.99
N VAL A 6 -18.22 -11.01 0.50
CA VAL A 6 -18.75 -10.86 -0.86
C VAL A 6 -17.59 -11.03 -1.85
N PRO A 7 -17.68 -11.92 -2.85
CA PRO A 7 -16.60 -12.11 -3.82
C PRO A 7 -16.37 -10.85 -4.65
N TYR A 8 -15.10 -10.48 -4.84
CA TYR A 8 -14.58 -9.25 -5.46
C TYR A 8 -15.23 -8.86 -6.81
N ARG A 9 -15.68 -9.83 -7.63
CA ARG A 9 -16.43 -9.56 -8.88
C ARG A 9 -17.71 -8.75 -8.69
N ALA A 10 -18.33 -8.79 -7.49
CA ALA A 10 -19.52 -8.00 -7.19
C ALA A 10 -19.20 -6.55 -6.75
N TYR A 11 -18.00 -6.28 -6.24
CA TYR A 11 -17.54 -4.95 -5.82
C TYR A 11 -17.11 -4.09 -7.02
N GLN A 12 -16.45 -4.70 -8.02
CA GLN A 12 -16.04 -3.99 -9.25
C GLN A 12 -17.22 -3.40 -10.05
N ARG A 13 -18.42 -3.99 -9.98
CA ARG A 13 -19.62 -3.46 -10.65
C ARG A 13 -20.21 -2.24 -9.95
N SER A 14 -20.12 -2.13 -8.63
CA SER A 14 -20.68 -0.99 -7.89
C SER A 14 -19.78 0.24 -7.96
N LEU A 15 -18.45 0.06 -7.94
CA LEU A 15 -17.50 1.18 -8.03
C LEU A 15 -17.43 1.81 -9.43
N ARG A 16 -17.53 1.02 -10.50
CA ARG A 16 -17.59 1.57 -11.88
C ARG A 16 -18.81 2.48 -12.09
N GLN A 17 -19.93 2.21 -11.43
CA GLN A 17 -21.13 3.05 -11.53
C GLN A 17 -21.01 4.33 -10.69
N ALA A 18 -20.34 4.28 -9.53
CA ALA A 18 -20.19 5.42 -8.63
C ALA A 18 -19.19 6.49 -9.14
N VAL A 19 -18.13 6.06 -9.82
CA VAL A 19 -17.10 6.97 -10.37
C VAL A 19 -17.59 7.70 -11.63
N ILE A 20 -18.50 7.11 -12.42
CA ILE A 20 -19.01 7.72 -13.66
C ILE A 20 -20.08 8.80 -13.42
N ILE A 21 -20.84 8.74 -12.31
CA ILE A 21 -22.00 9.63 -12.09
C ILE A 21 -21.61 11.01 -11.53
N LYS A 22 -20.41 11.19 -10.96
CA LYS A 22 -20.03 12.46 -10.32
C LYS A 22 -19.45 13.53 -11.26
N ASN A 23 -19.28 13.24 -12.54
CA ASN A 23 -18.81 14.20 -13.53
C ASN A 23 -19.93 14.56 -14.51
N TYR A 24 -20.14 15.87 -14.67
CA TYR A 24 -20.99 16.57 -15.65
C TYR A 24 -22.42 16.93 -15.23
N SER A 25 -22.53 17.98 -14.41
CA SER A 25 -23.48 19.05 -14.70
C SER A 25 -22.85 20.40 -14.32
N THR A 26 -22.46 21.14 -15.36
CA THR A 26 -21.89 22.48 -15.29
C THR A 26 -23.01 23.51 -15.29
N ASP A 27 -22.79 24.68 -14.67
CA ASP A 27 -22.84 25.98 -15.34
C ASP A 27 -22.91 27.14 -14.33
N ASN A 28 -21.75 27.75 -14.09
CA ASN A 28 -21.49 29.18 -13.77
C ASN A 28 -19.99 29.37 -13.39
N ALA A 29 -19.11 28.62 -14.04
CA ALA A 29 -17.79 28.24 -13.52
C ALA A 29 -16.60 29.02 -14.10
N ASN A 30 -16.80 30.12 -14.83
CA ASN A 30 -15.70 30.63 -15.69
C ASN A 30 -14.88 31.81 -15.15
N ILE A 31 -15.21 32.42 -14.01
CA ILE A 31 -14.40 33.54 -13.46
C ILE A 31 -13.68 33.15 -12.15
N ASN A 32 -14.22 32.23 -11.35
CA ASN A 32 -13.55 31.73 -10.13
C ASN A 32 -12.63 30.51 -10.37
N LYS A 33 -12.80 29.75 -11.48
CA LYS A 33 -11.97 28.57 -11.78
C LYS A 33 -10.50 28.87 -12.04
N GLU A 34 -10.16 30.03 -12.60
CA GLU A 34 -8.75 30.37 -12.86
C GLU A 34 -7.99 30.71 -11.58
N LYS A 35 -8.66 31.26 -10.56
CA LYS A 35 -8.05 31.49 -9.24
C LYS A 35 -7.95 30.21 -8.41
N GLU A 36 -8.92 29.30 -8.52
CA GLU A 36 -8.87 27.99 -7.84
C GLU A 36 -7.81 27.04 -8.40
N LYS A 37 -7.44 27.18 -9.69
CA LYS A 37 -6.37 26.39 -10.31
C LYS A 37 -4.96 26.67 -9.77
N HIS A 38 -4.80 27.69 -8.94
CA HIS A 38 -3.51 28.21 -8.49
C HIS A 38 -3.43 28.50 -6.98
N ARG A 39 -4.29 27.88 -6.15
CA ARG A 39 -4.05 27.96 -4.70
C ARG A 39 -2.84 27.09 -4.37
N GLU A 40 -1.91 27.60 -3.59
CA GLU A 40 -0.86 26.74 -3.03
C GLU A 40 -1.48 25.83 -1.95
N PHE A 41 -0.84 24.68 -1.68
CA PHE A 41 -1.21 23.89 -0.54
C PHE A 41 -0.90 24.67 0.74
N THR A 42 -1.77 24.55 1.74
CA THR A 42 -1.47 25.05 3.08
C THR A 42 -0.34 24.23 3.70
N GLU A 43 0.35 24.79 4.70
CA GLU A 43 1.39 24.07 5.46
C GLU A 43 0.90 22.73 6.03
N ALA A 44 -0.37 22.67 6.48
CA ALA A 44 -0.97 21.45 7.00
C ALA A 44 -1.20 20.39 5.90
N GLU A 45 -1.63 20.82 4.71
CA GLU A 45 -1.81 19.97 3.53
C GLU A 45 -0.45 19.46 3.02
N HIS A 46 0.53 20.34 2.86
CA HIS A 46 1.90 19.97 2.52
C HIS A 46 2.47 18.95 3.51
N SER A 47 2.34 19.22 4.81
CA SER A 47 2.82 18.31 5.86
C SER A 47 2.14 16.94 5.80
N LEU A 48 0.84 16.88 5.48
CA LEU A 48 0.13 15.62 5.30
C LEU A 48 0.61 14.86 4.06
N ILE A 49 0.71 15.52 2.91
CA ILE A 49 1.18 14.94 1.65
C ILE A 49 2.61 14.39 1.81
N ASP A 50 3.48 15.16 2.44
CA ASP A 50 4.84 14.77 2.78
C ASP A 50 4.90 13.49 3.61
N ARG A 51 4.04 13.36 4.62
CA ARG A 51 3.99 12.14 5.46
C ARG A 51 3.49 10.94 4.67
N VAL A 52 2.41 11.10 3.91
CA VAL A 52 1.83 10.03 3.07
C VAL A 52 2.89 9.46 2.13
N ILE A 53 3.43 10.31 1.25
CA ILE A 53 4.37 9.89 0.21
C ILE A 53 5.64 9.30 0.82
N ARG A 54 6.14 9.87 1.93
CA ARG A 54 7.32 9.35 2.63
C ARG A 54 7.10 7.96 3.21
N VAL A 55 5.94 7.72 3.83
CA VAL A 55 5.61 6.42 4.42
C VAL A 55 5.40 5.38 3.33
N ASP A 56 4.63 5.71 2.29
CA ASP A 56 4.37 4.78 1.19
C ASP A 56 5.67 4.39 0.50
N HIS A 57 6.51 5.38 0.17
CA HIS A 57 7.82 5.12 -0.42
C HIS A 57 8.71 4.18 0.43
N ALA A 58 8.66 4.31 1.75
CA ALA A 58 9.36 3.39 2.66
C ALA A 58 8.68 2.02 2.74
N GLY A 59 7.36 1.98 2.70
CA GLY A 59 6.53 0.77 2.67
C GLY A 59 6.80 -0.07 1.43
N GLU A 60 6.74 0.54 0.24
CA GLU A 60 7.04 -0.12 -1.04
C GLU A 60 8.48 -0.63 -1.08
N THR A 61 9.41 0.12 -0.47
CA THR A 61 10.78 -0.37 -0.31
C THR A 61 10.79 -1.65 0.55
N ALA A 62 10.11 -1.66 1.69
CA ALA A 62 10.04 -2.85 2.53
C ALA A 62 9.38 -4.03 1.79
N ALA A 63 8.29 -3.80 1.04
CA ALA A 63 7.56 -4.82 0.31
C ALA A 63 8.44 -5.52 -0.75
N VAL A 64 9.12 -4.75 -1.62
CA VAL A 64 10.09 -5.28 -2.59
C VAL A 64 11.11 -6.18 -1.90
N TRP A 65 11.66 -5.73 -0.76
CA TRP A 65 12.67 -6.50 -0.04
C TRP A 65 12.11 -7.71 0.72
N ILE A 66 10.86 -7.67 1.21
CA ILE A 66 10.16 -8.84 1.78
C ILE A 66 10.04 -9.94 0.73
N TYR A 67 9.54 -9.62 -0.46
CA TYR A 67 9.45 -10.59 -1.55
C TYR A 67 10.83 -11.09 -1.99
N ALA A 68 11.85 -10.22 -2.04
CA ALA A 68 13.22 -10.63 -2.32
C ALA A 68 13.76 -11.64 -1.28
N GLY A 69 13.47 -11.40 0.00
CA GLY A 69 13.83 -12.31 1.10
C GLY A 69 13.11 -13.67 1.00
N GLN A 70 11.81 -13.65 0.71
CA GLN A 70 11.04 -14.88 0.49
C GLN A 70 11.56 -15.66 -0.72
N MET A 71 11.82 -14.96 -1.84
CA MET A 71 12.35 -15.54 -3.07
C MET A 71 13.74 -16.17 -2.86
N ALA A 72 14.61 -15.55 -2.06
CA ALA A 72 15.94 -16.08 -1.77
C ALA A 72 15.90 -17.48 -1.12
N VAL A 73 14.83 -17.77 -0.37
CA VAL A 73 14.67 -19.04 0.36
C VAL A 73 13.81 -20.03 -0.41
N LEU A 74 12.66 -19.60 -0.93
CA LEU A 74 11.64 -20.47 -1.54
C LEU A 74 11.67 -20.50 -3.07
N GLY A 75 12.43 -19.61 -3.72
CA GLY A 75 12.41 -19.41 -5.18
C GLY A 75 12.94 -20.58 -6.03
N LYS A 76 13.49 -21.63 -5.41
CA LYS A 76 13.86 -22.87 -6.12
C LYS A 76 12.63 -23.67 -6.56
N ASP A 77 11.53 -23.58 -5.82
CA ASP A 77 10.25 -24.16 -6.22
C ASP A 77 9.62 -23.30 -7.32
N LYS A 78 9.30 -23.91 -8.46
CA LYS A 78 8.76 -23.19 -9.62
C LYS A 78 7.41 -22.51 -9.31
N ARG A 79 6.52 -23.20 -8.58
CA ARG A 79 5.21 -22.66 -8.21
C ARG A 79 5.38 -21.48 -7.26
N LEU A 80 6.25 -21.60 -6.26
CA LEU A 80 6.49 -20.51 -5.31
C LEU A 80 7.17 -19.30 -5.94
N ARG A 81 8.08 -19.52 -6.89
CA ARG A 81 8.69 -18.42 -7.64
C ARG A 81 7.69 -17.63 -8.48
N GLU A 82 6.71 -18.29 -9.06
CA GLU A 82 5.63 -17.61 -9.80
C GLU A 82 4.70 -16.84 -8.85
N LEU A 83 4.49 -17.38 -7.65
CA LEU A 83 3.66 -16.76 -6.60
C LEU A 83 4.33 -15.54 -5.94
N LEU A 84 5.64 -15.62 -5.67
CA LEU A 84 6.41 -14.63 -4.90
C LEU A 84 7.03 -13.52 -5.78
N THR A 85 6.39 -13.19 -6.90
CA THR A 85 6.94 -12.25 -7.89
C THR A 85 6.88 -10.80 -7.39
N ALA A 86 8.02 -10.13 -7.28
CA ALA A 86 8.11 -8.72 -6.85
C ALA A 86 7.72 -7.69 -7.94
N LYS A 87 7.24 -8.12 -9.12
CA LYS A 87 7.00 -7.21 -10.26
C LYS A 87 5.98 -6.10 -9.98
N GLN A 88 4.95 -6.37 -9.17
CA GLN A 88 3.97 -5.35 -8.79
C GLN A 88 4.59 -4.35 -7.81
N GLU A 89 5.27 -4.85 -6.78
CA GLU A 89 6.03 -4.02 -5.83
C GLU A 89 7.09 -3.14 -6.50
N ASP A 90 7.82 -3.67 -7.48
CA ASP A 90 8.81 -2.89 -8.25
C ASP A 90 8.13 -1.71 -8.98
N HIS A 91 6.92 -1.92 -9.49
CA HIS A 91 6.12 -0.86 -10.11
C HIS A 91 5.60 0.14 -9.08
N HIS A 92 5.15 -0.32 -7.92
CA HIS A 92 4.69 0.56 -6.84
C HIS A 92 5.83 1.45 -6.34
N LEU A 93 6.99 0.84 -6.05
CA LEU A 93 8.19 1.55 -5.63
C LEU A 93 8.64 2.57 -6.68
N ALA A 94 8.71 2.18 -7.96
CA ALA A 94 9.07 3.11 -9.03
C ALA A 94 8.07 4.25 -9.19
N THR A 95 6.81 4.04 -8.84
CA THR A 95 5.78 5.09 -8.84
C THR A 95 6.00 6.05 -7.68
N PHE A 96 6.27 5.56 -6.47
CA PHE A 96 6.55 6.43 -5.34
C PHE A 96 7.91 7.12 -5.41
N ASP A 97 8.92 6.53 -6.06
CA ASP A 97 10.17 7.22 -6.41
C ASP A 97 9.89 8.48 -7.24
N LYS A 98 8.92 8.42 -8.17
CA LYS A 98 8.49 9.60 -8.94
C LYS A 98 7.69 10.57 -8.07
N LYS A 99 6.74 10.10 -7.25
CA LYS A 99 5.93 10.98 -6.38
C LYS A 99 6.78 11.75 -5.37
N VAL A 100 7.85 11.15 -4.86
CA VAL A 100 8.84 11.83 -4.04
C VAL A 100 9.45 13.04 -4.77
N VAL A 101 9.76 12.90 -6.06
CA VAL A 101 10.30 14.00 -6.87
C VAL A 101 9.22 15.02 -7.21
N ASP A 102 8.05 14.58 -7.67
CA ASP A 102 6.93 15.42 -8.10
C ASP A 102 6.49 16.36 -6.97
N PHE A 103 6.34 15.82 -5.76
CA PHE A 103 5.90 16.56 -4.57
C PHE A 103 7.06 17.11 -3.74
N ARG A 104 8.32 16.91 -4.18
CA ARG A 104 9.55 17.35 -3.50
C ARG A 104 9.65 16.86 -2.03
N VAL A 105 9.15 15.66 -1.78
CA VAL A 105 9.13 15.04 -0.46
C VAL A 105 10.53 14.57 -0.11
N ARG A 106 10.97 14.85 1.12
CA ARG A 106 12.22 14.26 1.63
C ARG A 106 11.96 12.81 2.08
N PRO A 107 12.64 11.80 1.51
CA PRO A 107 12.52 10.42 1.97
C PRO A 107 12.91 10.28 3.45
N THR A 108 12.30 9.31 4.13
CA THR A 108 12.66 8.97 5.50
C THR A 108 14.09 8.44 5.57
N ILE A 109 14.80 8.80 6.64
CA ILE A 109 16.11 8.21 6.95
C ILE A 109 16.04 6.70 7.25
N LEU A 110 14.83 6.18 7.50
CA LEU A 110 14.58 4.78 7.80
C LEU A 110 14.45 3.89 6.56
N LYS A 111 14.45 4.45 5.33
CA LYS A 111 14.32 3.65 4.09
C LYS A 111 15.35 2.51 3.98
N PRO A 112 16.65 2.71 4.32
CA PRO A 112 17.61 1.59 4.33
C PRO A 112 17.30 0.53 5.38
N VAL A 113 16.76 0.93 6.53
CA VAL A 113 16.31 0.00 7.59
C VAL A 113 15.10 -0.79 7.12
N ALA A 114 14.17 -0.16 6.40
CA ALA A 114 13.02 -0.81 5.79
C ALA A 114 13.44 -1.89 4.77
N ALA A 115 14.44 -1.60 3.94
CA ALA A 115 15.01 -2.58 3.01
C ALA A 115 15.62 -3.80 3.73
N VAL A 116 16.54 -3.57 4.67
CA VAL A 116 17.21 -4.66 5.41
C VAL A 116 16.21 -5.45 6.26
N GLY A 117 15.33 -4.76 6.97
CA GLY A 117 14.30 -5.36 7.81
C GLY A 117 13.28 -6.14 7.00
N GLY A 118 12.85 -5.61 5.84
CA GLY A 118 11.95 -6.30 4.91
C GLY A 118 12.56 -7.60 4.41
N PHE A 119 13.81 -7.56 3.93
CA PHE A 119 14.52 -8.77 3.50
C PHE A 119 14.64 -9.81 4.60
N ALA A 120 15.05 -9.38 5.81
CA ALA A 120 15.18 -10.28 6.94
C ALA A 120 13.83 -10.91 7.32
N LEU A 121 12.76 -10.12 7.38
CA LEU A 121 11.42 -10.60 7.67
C LEU A 121 10.94 -11.63 6.64
N GLY A 122 11.10 -11.32 5.35
CA GLY A 122 10.75 -12.23 4.26
C GLY A 122 11.56 -13.53 4.30
N ALA A 123 12.88 -13.45 4.46
CA ALA A 123 13.74 -14.62 4.52
C ALA A 123 13.47 -15.50 5.75
N ILE A 124 13.31 -14.91 6.94
CA ILE A 124 13.04 -15.65 8.17
C ILE A 124 11.69 -16.38 8.07
N THR A 125 10.64 -15.70 7.63
CA THR A 125 9.31 -16.31 7.51
C THR A 125 9.27 -17.39 6.43
N ALA A 126 10.04 -17.22 5.36
CA ALA A 126 10.23 -18.24 4.34
C ALA A 126 11.02 -19.46 4.83
N LEU A 127 12.04 -19.27 5.69
CA LEU A 127 12.76 -20.37 6.35
C LEU A 127 11.86 -21.19 7.28
N MET A 128 10.84 -20.56 7.88
CA MET A 128 9.80 -21.23 8.67
C MET A 128 8.81 -22.02 7.80
N GLY A 129 8.83 -21.81 6.47
CA GLY A 129 8.04 -22.53 5.47
C GLY A 129 7.07 -21.63 4.71
N GLU A 130 6.55 -22.16 3.60
CA GLU A 130 5.63 -21.46 2.68
C GLU A 130 4.45 -20.79 3.40
N LYS A 131 3.75 -21.51 4.28
CA LYS A 131 2.58 -20.96 4.98
C LYS A 131 2.95 -19.79 5.89
N SER A 132 4.14 -19.80 6.49
CA SER A 132 4.64 -18.70 7.31
C SER A 132 5.04 -17.50 6.46
N ALA A 133 5.63 -17.71 5.28
CA ALA A 133 5.81 -16.65 4.29
C ALA A 133 4.46 -16.04 3.87
N MET A 134 3.45 -16.86 3.60
CA MET A 134 2.10 -16.36 3.29
C MET A 134 1.45 -15.65 4.49
N THR A 135 1.70 -16.06 5.73
CA THR A 135 1.28 -15.28 6.91
C THR A 135 1.94 -13.91 6.97
N CYS A 136 3.22 -13.83 6.59
CA CYS A 136 3.93 -12.57 6.49
C CYS A 136 3.26 -11.64 5.48
N THR A 137 3.03 -12.13 4.26
CA THR A 137 2.32 -11.39 3.22
C THR A 137 0.93 -10.96 3.72
N GLU A 138 0.10 -11.87 4.22
CA GLU A 138 -1.25 -11.52 4.74
C GLU A 138 -1.20 -10.40 5.79
N ALA A 139 -0.27 -10.48 6.75
CA ALA A 139 -0.16 -9.50 7.83
C ALA A 139 0.35 -8.13 7.35
N VAL A 140 1.30 -8.12 6.41
CA VAL A 140 1.85 -6.90 5.80
C VAL A 140 0.77 -6.22 4.96
N GLU A 141 0.13 -6.93 4.04
CA GLU A 141 -0.89 -6.34 3.16
C GLU A 141 -2.13 -5.87 3.92
N THR A 142 -2.50 -6.55 5.00
CA THR A 142 -3.56 -6.07 5.89
C THR A 142 -3.18 -4.71 6.50
N ALA A 143 -1.92 -4.55 6.92
CA ALA A 143 -1.45 -3.30 7.52
C ALA A 143 -1.33 -2.18 6.48
N ILE A 144 -0.79 -2.47 5.29
CA ILE A 144 -0.64 -1.52 4.20
C ILE A 144 -2.00 -1.09 3.65
N GLY A 145 -2.91 -2.04 3.36
CA GLY A 145 -4.26 -1.71 2.90
C GLY A 145 -5.03 -0.84 3.90
N THR A 146 -4.90 -1.13 5.21
CA THR A 146 -5.46 -0.27 6.27
C THR A 146 -4.83 1.12 6.26
N HIS A 147 -3.53 1.23 6.00
CA HIS A 147 -2.84 2.51 5.90
C HIS A 147 -3.37 3.32 4.72
N TYR A 148 -3.42 2.74 3.53
CA TYR A 148 -3.97 3.38 2.34
C TYR A 148 -5.41 3.86 2.53
N ASP A 149 -6.28 3.07 3.15
CA ASP A 149 -7.65 3.52 3.47
C ASP A 149 -7.70 4.75 4.38
N ASN A 150 -6.79 4.82 5.36
CA ASN A 150 -6.69 5.99 6.24
C ASN A 150 -6.15 7.22 5.50
N GLN A 151 -5.13 7.04 4.66
CA GLN A 151 -4.59 8.11 3.84
C GLN A 151 -5.65 8.68 2.88
N LEU A 152 -6.38 7.82 2.16
CA LEU A 152 -7.46 8.24 1.26
C LEU A 152 -8.52 9.05 2.01
N ARG A 153 -8.87 8.64 3.24
CA ARG A 153 -9.84 9.38 4.08
C ARG A 153 -9.34 10.77 4.44
N ASP A 154 -8.04 10.97 4.62
CA ASP A 154 -7.47 12.26 4.97
C ASP A 154 -7.17 13.14 3.75
N LEU A 155 -6.63 12.56 2.68
CA LEU A 155 -6.30 13.27 1.45
C LEU A 155 -7.52 13.74 0.67
N VAL A 156 -8.65 13.00 0.71
CA VAL A 156 -9.89 13.43 0.02
C VAL A 156 -10.48 14.72 0.57
N LYS A 157 -10.05 15.15 1.76
CA LYS A 157 -10.45 16.44 2.36
C LYS A 157 -9.73 17.62 1.72
N ILE A 158 -8.65 17.38 0.97
CA ILE A 158 -7.88 18.39 0.26
C ILE A 158 -8.53 18.64 -1.10
N ASP A 159 -9.29 19.72 -1.21
CA ASP A 159 -9.84 20.16 -2.49
C ASP A 159 -8.76 20.91 -3.29
N HIS A 160 -7.95 20.14 -4.03
CA HIS A 160 -6.88 20.67 -4.87
C HIS A 160 -6.69 19.82 -6.14
N PRO A 161 -6.58 20.43 -7.34
CA PRO A 161 -6.49 19.69 -8.61
C PRO A 161 -5.35 18.68 -8.68
N GLU A 162 -4.20 19.00 -8.08
CA GLU A 162 -3.01 18.12 -8.07
C GLU A 162 -3.19 16.85 -7.23
N MET A 163 -4.20 16.80 -6.35
CA MET A 163 -4.46 15.63 -5.51
C MET A 163 -5.10 14.47 -6.27
N LYS A 164 -5.73 14.75 -7.43
CA LYS A 164 -6.47 13.76 -8.18
C LYS A 164 -5.62 12.53 -8.53
N GLU A 165 -4.44 12.76 -9.09
CA GLU A 165 -3.56 11.66 -9.52
C GLU A 165 -3.02 10.86 -8.33
N LEU A 166 -2.67 11.53 -7.22
CA LEU A 166 -2.19 10.87 -6.02
C LEU A 166 -3.28 10.00 -5.38
N LEU A 167 -4.51 10.52 -5.28
CA LEU A 167 -5.67 9.78 -4.78
C LEU A 167 -5.98 8.55 -5.65
N GLU A 168 -5.93 8.70 -6.99
CA GLU A 168 -6.13 7.59 -7.93
C GLU A 168 -5.03 6.54 -7.80
N THR A 169 -3.78 6.96 -7.64
CA THR A 169 -2.62 6.06 -7.45
C THR A 169 -2.77 5.26 -6.15
N ILE A 170 -3.02 5.93 -5.02
CA ILE A 170 -3.16 5.28 -3.71
C ILE A 170 -4.37 4.33 -3.71
N ALA A 171 -5.49 4.73 -4.32
CA ALA A 171 -6.66 3.86 -4.42
C ALA A 171 -6.39 2.61 -5.26
N LEU A 172 -5.64 2.76 -6.35
CA LEU A 172 -5.22 1.63 -7.19
C LEU A 172 -4.33 0.66 -6.41
N PHE A 173 -3.30 1.17 -5.72
CA PHE A 173 -2.35 0.31 -5.02
C PHE A 173 -3.01 -0.39 -3.84
N ARG A 174 -3.89 0.30 -3.08
CA ARG A 174 -4.73 -0.36 -2.07
C ARG A 174 -5.49 -1.55 -2.64
N ASP A 175 -6.11 -1.39 -3.81
CA ASP A 175 -6.88 -2.46 -4.43
C ASP A 175 -5.97 -3.62 -4.86
N GLN A 176 -4.74 -3.33 -5.30
CA GLN A 176 -3.74 -4.35 -5.63
C GLN A 176 -3.22 -5.08 -4.39
N GLU A 177 -3.03 -4.40 -3.25
CA GLU A 177 -2.64 -5.06 -1.99
C GLU A 177 -3.72 -6.02 -1.47
N LEU A 178 -4.99 -5.73 -1.74
CA LEU A 178 -6.06 -6.67 -1.43
C LEU A 178 -5.97 -7.95 -2.28
N GLU A 179 -5.47 -7.86 -3.53
CA GLU A 179 -5.23 -9.04 -4.36
C GLU A 179 -4.05 -9.88 -3.82
N HIS A 180 -2.99 -9.22 -3.33
CA HIS A 180 -1.88 -9.90 -2.65
C HIS A 180 -2.33 -10.58 -1.35
N LEU A 181 -3.17 -9.89 -0.56
CA LEU A 181 -3.79 -10.43 0.64
C LEU A 181 -4.61 -11.69 0.36
N ASP A 182 -5.49 -11.63 -0.64
CA ASP A 182 -6.33 -12.77 -1.05
C ASP A 182 -5.45 -13.93 -1.51
N THR A 183 -4.43 -13.66 -2.32
CA THR A 183 -3.45 -14.64 -2.77
C THR A 183 -2.77 -15.36 -1.60
N ALA A 184 -2.35 -14.62 -0.58
CA ALA A 184 -1.73 -15.19 0.62
C ALA A 184 -2.70 -16.10 1.39
N VAL A 185 -3.96 -15.70 1.52
CA VAL A 185 -5.01 -16.49 2.17
C VAL A 185 -5.30 -17.78 1.41
N GLU A 186 -5.43 -17.68 0.08
CA GLU A 186 -5.67 -18.83 -0.81
C GLU A 186 -4.51 -19.84 -0.76
N ASN A 187 -3.27 -19.36 -0.58
CA ASN A 187 -2.08 -20.19 -0.42
C ASN A 187 -1.79 -20.58 1.05
N GLY A 188 -2.80 -20.47 1.91
CA GLY A 188 -2.80 -21.12 3.22
C GLY A 188 -2.05 -20.36 4.32
N SER A 189 -1.93 -19.04 4.22
CA SER A 189 -1.42 -18.17 5.30
C SER A 189 -1.99 -18.55 6.67
N ARG A 190 -3.31 -18.70 6.77
CA ARG A 190 -4.04 -19.02 8.01
C ARG A 190 -3.83 -20.43 8.54
N SER A 191 -3.14 -21.26 7.77
CA SER A 191 -2.78 -22.63 8.13
C SER A 191 -1.34 -22.75 8.66
N ALA A 192 -0.61 -21.63 8.82
CA ALA A 192 0.72 -21.64 9.38
C ALA A 192 0.72 -22.01 10.89
N PRO A 193 1.76 -22.70 11.39
CA PRO A 193 1.98 -22.82 12.82
C PRO A 193 2.02 -21.45 13.49
N PHE A 194 1.32 -21.30 14.62
CA PHE A 194 1.26 -20.04 15.38
C PHE A 194 0.77 -18.82 14.59
N TYR A 195 -0.03 -19.03 13.52
CA TYR A 195 -0.56 -17.98 12.65
C TYR A 195 -0.95 -16.69 13.37
N ARG A 196 -1.80 -16.78 14.42
CA ARG A 196 -2.28 -15.60 15.16
C ARG A 196 -1.16 -14.80 15.81
N ALA A 197 -0.18 -15.47 16.41
CA ALA A 197 0.94 -14.82 17.06
C ALA A 197 1.87 -14.16 16.04
N LEU A 198 2.19 -14.87 14.96
CA LEU A 198 3.05 -14.35 13.89
C LEU A 198 2.39 -13.16 13.18
N SER A 199 1.11 -13.29 12.81
CA SER A 199 0.34 -12.21 12.17
C SER A 199 0.23 -10.98 13.08
N ALA A 200 -0.03 -11.16 14.37
CA ALA A 200 -0.09 -10.04 15.32
C ALA A 200 1.27 -9.36 15.49
N PHE A 201 2.36 -10.12 15.58
CA PHE A 201 3.71 -9.59 15.69
C PHE A 201 4.10 -8.76 14.46
N ILE A 202 3.89 -9.31 13.26
CA ILE A 202 4.20 -8.63 12.00
C ILE A 202 3.32 -7.39 11.84
N GLY A 203 2.02 -7.51 12.04
CA GLY A 203 1.08 -6.39 11.92
C GLY A 203 1.39 -5.26 12.91
N GLN A 204 1.83 -5.58 14.13
CA GLN A 204 2.30 -4.57 15.09
C GLN A 204 3.61 -3.92 14.63
N GLY A 205 4.55 -4.70 14.09
CA GLY A 205 5.78 -4.21 13.49
C GLY A 205 5.51 -3.21 12.36
N CYS A 206 4.61 -3.54 11.42
CA CYS A 206 4.20 -2.65 10.34
C CYS A 206 3.61 -1.34 10.85
N LYS A 207 2.69 -1.39 11.83
CA LYS A 207 2.11 -0.18 12.43
C LYS A 207 3.15 0.71 13.10
N THR A 208 4.10 0.10 13.81
CA THR A 208 5.21 0.83 14.43
C THR A 208 6.13 1.45 13.37
N ALA A 209 6.43 0.73 12.29
CA ALA A 209 7.26 1.24 11.20
C ALA A 209 6.59 2.44 10.49
N ILE A 210 5.29 2.32 10.18
CA ILE A 210 4.47 3.42 9.64
C ILE A 210 4.56 4.65 10.54
N TRP A 211 4.27 4.47 11.84
CA TRP A 211 4.29 5.55 12.82
C TRP A 211 5.65 6.25 12.93
N LEU A 212 6.75 5.49 12.81
CA LEU A 212 8.10 6.04 12.79
C LEU A 212 8.36 6.83 11.50
N CYS A 213 8.05 6.25 10.32
CA CYS A 213 8.30 6.88 9.02
C CYS A 213 7.47 8.16 8.81
N GLU A 214 6.32 8.29 9.47
CA GLU A 214 5.54 9.54 9.50
C GLU A 214 6.32 10.72 10.13
N ARG A 215 7.33 10.45 10.95
CA ARG A 215 7.99 11.45 11.82
C ARG A 215 9.41 11.81 11.39
N VAL A 216 10.12 10.93 10.68
CA VAL A 216 11.56 11.06 10.38
C VAL A 216 11.90 10.79 8.93
#